data_AF-A0A8T6A3M8-F1
#
_entry.id   AF-A0A8T6A3M8-F1
#
_cell.length_a   1.000
_cell.length_b   1.000
_cell.length_c   1.000
_cell.angle_alpha   90.00
_cell.angle_beta   90.00
_cell.angle_gamma   90.00
#
_symmetry.space_group_name_H-M   'P 1'
#
loop_
_entity.id
_entity.type
_entity.pdbx_description
1 polymer ?
#
loop_
_entity_poly.entity_id
_entity_poly.type
_entity_poly.pdbx_seq_one_letter_code
_entity_poly.pdbx_strand_id
1 'polypeptide(L)'
;MVTPLRYALIFLLWAMVAVIYAPLIPAALTLISPALSLTHWQALFADPQLPQALLATLVSTTIAAVGALLIALLVIVALWPGPKWQRMCARLPWLLAIPHVAFATSAL
;
A
#
# COMPACT_ATOMS: atom_id res chain seq x y z
N MET A 1 -42.07 3.74 -6.61
CA MET A 1 -41.34 4.72 -7.43
C MET A 1 -39.88 4.88 -6.94
N VAL A 2 -39.14 3.77 -6.76
CA VAL A 2 -37.77 3.77 -6.16
C VAL A 2 -36.67 3.65 -7.23
N THR A 3 -37.06 3.60 -8.50
CA THR A 3 -36.17 3.39 -9.65
C THR A 3 -35.17 4.53 -9.92
N PRO A 4 -35.49 5.84 -9.84
CA PRO A 4 -34.53 6.88 -10.24
C PRO A 4 -33.37 7.04 -9.26
N LEU A 5 -33.64 6.90 -7.96
CA LEU A 5 -32.61 7.03 -6.92
C LEU A 5 -31.54 5.92 -7.01
N ARG A 6 -31.96 4.70 -7.38
CA ARG A 6 -31.05 3.57 -7.58
C ARG A 6 -30.03 3.85 -8.68
N TYR A 7 -30.47 4.40 -9.82
CA TYR A 7 -29.56 4.74 -10.91
C TYR A 7 -28.61 5.89 -10.55
N ALA A 8 -29.10 6.89 -9.82
CA ALA A 8 -28.26 7.99 -9.33
C ALA A 8 -27.15 7.49 -8.37
N LEU A 9 -27.48 6.58 -7.45
CA LEU A 9 -26.50 5.99 -6.53
C LEU A 9 -25.49 5.08 -7.25
N ILE A 10 -25.93 4.32 -8.25
CA ILE A 10 -25.03 3.50 -9.08
C ILE A 10 -24.05 4.40 -9.85
N PHE A 11 -24.55 5.50 -10.43
CA PHE A 11 -23.69 6.45 -11.13
C PHE A 11 -22.68 7.11 -10.18
N LEU A 12 -23.11 7.53 -8.99
CA LEU A 12 -22.22 8.08 -7.96
C LEU A 12 -21.14 7.08 -7.55
N LEU A 13 -21.49 5.81 -7.37
CA LEU A 13 -20.54 4.75 -7.05
C LEU A 13 -19.49 4.59 -8.16
N TRP A 14 -19.92 4.53 -9.42
CA TRP A 14 -19.00 4.46 -10.56
C TRP A 14 -18.11 5.70 -10.68
N ALA A 15 -18.65 6.89 -10.40
CA ALA A 15 -17.86 8.12 -10.36
C ALA A 15 -16.80 8.08 -9.25
N MET A 16 -17.15 7.60 -8.05
CA MET A 16 -16.17 7.41 -6.97
C MET A 16 -15.09 6.40 -7.35
N VAL A 17 -15.47 5.27 -7.95
CA VAL A 17 -14.51 4.29 -8.47
C VAL A 17 -13.57 4.95 -9.47
N ALA A 18 -14.11 5.70 -10.44
CA ALA A 18 -13.30 6.41 -11.42
C ALA A 18 -12.33 7.40 -10.78
N VAL A 19 -12.74 8.13 -9.75
CA VAL A 19 -11.87 9.06 -9.00
C VAL A 19 -10.76 8.32 -8.24
N ILE A 20 -11.06 7.16 -7.62
CA ILE A 20 -10.07 6.33 -6.93
C ILE A 20 -9.00 5.81 -7.90
N TYR A 21 -9.41 5.43 -9.12
CA TYR A 21 -8.50 4.91 -10.14
C TYR A 21 -7.88 5.99 -11.03
N ALA A 22 -8.38 7.22 -11.03
CA ALA A 22 -7.88 8.32 -11.87
C ALA A 22 -6.36 8.57 -11.74
N PRO A 23 -5.72 8.48 -10.54
CA PRO A 23 -4.28 8.62 -10.40
C PRO A 23 -3.44 7.57 -11.13
N LEU A 24 -4.04 6.44 -11.55
CA LEU A 24 -3.35 5.41 -12.35
C LEU A 24 -3.32 5.75 -13.85
N ILE A 25 -4.13 6.71 -14.33
CA ILE A 25 -4.20 7.09 -15.74
C ILE A 25 -2.82 7.49 -16.30
N PRO A 26 -2.02 8.36 -15.63
CA PRO A 26 -0.70 8.73 -16.15
C PRO A 26 0.24 7.52 -16.30
N ALA A 27 0.25 6.61 -15.34
CA ALA A 27 1.04 5.39 -15.39
C ALA A 27 0.57 4.42 -16.49
N ALA A 28 -0.76 4.31 -16.69
CA ALA A 28 -1.31 3.50 -17.76
C ALA A 28 -0.90 4.04 -19.13
N LEU A 29 -0.96 5.36 -19.35
CA LEU A 29 -0.57 5.99 -20.61
C LEU A 29 0.91 5.78 -20.95
N THR A 30 1.81 5.77 -19.96
CA THR A 30 3.24 5.53 -20.19
C THR A 30 3.55 4.05 -20.40
N LEU A 31 2.82 3.15 -19.74
CA LEU A 31 3.09 1.71 -19.76
C LEU A 31 2.33 0.96 -20.86
N ILE A 32 1.31 1.54 -21.49
CA ILE A 32 0.49 0.81 -22.48
C ILE A 32 1.29 0.37 -23.72
N SER A 33 2.20 1.23 -24.20
CA SER A 33 3.06 0.94 -25.35
C SER A 33 4.03 -0.23 -25.08
N PRO A 34 4.83 -0.22 -23.99
CA PRO A 34 5.68 -1.37 -23.66
C PRO A 34 4.88 -2.61 -23.23
N ALA A 35 3.71 -2.45 -22.59
CA ALA A 35 2.88 -3.58 -22.17
C ALA A 35 2.32 -4.40 -23.34
N LEU A 36 2.08 -3.79 -24.50
CA LEU A 36 1.61 -4.47 -25.71
C LEU A 36 2.74 -5.13 -26.51
N SER A 37 4.00 -4.94 -26.11
CA SER A 37 5.17 -5.40 -26.85
C SER A 37 5.74 -6.69 -26.26
N LEU A 38 5.65 -7.79 -27.02
CA LEU A 38 6.18 -9.09 -26.60
C LEU A 38 7.70 -9.06 -26.32
N THR A 39 8.45 -8.23 -27.05
CA THR A 39 9.91 -8.12 -26.88
C THR A 39 10.29 -7.51 -25.53
N HIS A 40 9.52 -6.53 -25.04
CA HIS A 40 9.74 -5.94 -23.72
C HIS A 40 9.43 -6.92 -22.59
N TRP A 41 8.41 -7.77 -22.75
CA TRP A 41 8.13 -8.85 -21.81
C TRP A 41 9.25 -9.89 -21.77
N GLN A 42 9.75 -10.31 -22.93
CA GLN A 42 10.88 -11.24 -23.00
C GLN A 42 12.13 -10.66 -22.35
N ALA A 43 12.44 -9.38 -22.61
CA ALA A 43 13.57 -8.69 -21.98
C ALA A 43 13.41 -8.60 -20.45
N LEU A 44 12.20 -8.30 -19.96
CA LEU A 44 11.89 -8.24 -18.53
C LEU A 44 12.09 -9.61 -17.86
N PHE A 45 11.58 -10.70 -18.44
CA PHE A 45 11.75 -12.04 -17.86
C PHE A 45 13.16 -12.62 -18.03
N ALA A 46 13.91 -12.15 -19.02
CA ALA A 46 15.31 -12.50 -19.18
C ALA A 46 16.22 -11.75 -18.19
N ASP A 47 15.71 -10.72 -17.50
CA ASP A 47 16.49 -9.97 -16.51
C ASP A 47 16.75 -10.82 -15.26
N PRO A 48 18.02 -11.14 -14.94
CA PRO A 48 18.36 -11.92 -13.75
C PRO A 48 18.04 -11.19 -12.44
N GLN A 49 17.87 -9.87 -12.45
CA GLN A 49 17.56 -9.08 -11.26
C GLN A 49 16.10 -9.21 -10.83
N LEU A 50 15.18 -9.45 -11.77
CA LEU A 50 13.76 -9.55 -11.49
C LEU A 50 13.42 -10.61 -10.42
N PRO A 51 13.81 -11.90 -10.58
CA PRO A 51 13.48 -12.91 -9.58
C PRO A 51 14.13 -12.63 -8.22
N GLN A 52 15.34 -12.09 -8.21
CA GLN A 52 16.04 -11.72 -6.98
C GLN A 52 15.36 -10.56 -6.26
N ALA A 53 14.98 -9.50 -6.99
CA ALA A 53 14.29 -8.35 -6.45
C ALA A 53 12.91 -8.75 -5.89
N LEU A 54 12.16 -9.58 -6.63
CA LEU A 54 10.88 -10.11 -6.15
C LEU A 54 11.03 -10.93 -4.87
N LEU A 55 12.01 -11.84 -4.82
CA LEU A 55 12.27 -12.63 -3.62
C LEU A 55 12.67 -11.74 -2.45
N ALA A 56 13.55 -10.76 -2.67
CA ALA A 56 13.96 -9.81 -1.64
C ALA A 56 12.77 -9.01 -1.11
N THR A 57 11.90 -8.50 -1.98
CA THR A 57 10.68 -7.78 -1.60
C THR A 57 9.70 -8.69 -0.86
N LEU A 58 9.47 -9.92 -1.34
CA LEU A 58 8.55 -10.86 -0.69
C LEU A 58 9.03 -11.27 0.69
N VAL A 59 10.30 -11.65 0.83
CA VAL A 59 10.88 -12.06 2.11
C VAL A 59 10.87 -10.89 3.10
N SER A 60 11.36 -9.71 2.69
CA SER A 60 11.37 -8.54 3.57
C SER A 60 9.96 -8.08 3.97
N THR A 61 9.01 -8.03 3.03
CA THR A 61 7.63 -7.65 3.32
C THR A 61 6.95 -8.66 4.24
N THR A 62 7.19 -9.96 4.04
CA THR A 62 6.63 -11.01 4.90
C THR A 62 7.15 -10.89 6.33
N ILE A 63 8.47 -10.74 6.49
CA ILE A 63 9.09 -10.58 7.81
C ILE A 63 8.58 -9.30 8.48
N ALA A 64 8.52 -8.18 7.75
CA ALA A 64 8.04 -6.91 8.27
C ALA A 64 6.56 -6.97 8.67
N ALA A 65 5.70 -7.55 7.82
CA ALA A 65 4.27 -7.67 8.09
C ALA A 65 3.98 -8.59 9.29
N VAL A 66 4.61 -9.77 9.32
CA VAL A 66 4.45 -10.71 10.44
C VAL A 66 5.03 -10.12 11.72
N GLY A 67 6.22 -9.53 11.66
CA GLY A 67 6.84 -8.86 12.82
C GLY A 67 5.98 -7.72 13.36
N ALA A 68 5.48 -6.84 12.49
CA ALA A 68 4.59 -5.74 12.88
C ALA A 68 3.28 -6.24 13.48
N LEU A 69 2.67 -7.29 12.92
CA LEU A 69 1.45 -7.89 13.46
C LEU A 69 1.68 -8.51 14.83
N LEU A 70 2.75 -9.28 15.01
CA LEU A 70 3.10 -9.89 16.30
C LEU A 70 3.36 -8.81 17.36
N ILE A 71 4.13 -7.77 17.03
CA ILE A 71 4.37 -6.64 17.95
C ILE A 71 3.04 -5.95 18.30
N ALA A 72 2.19 -5.67 17.31
CA ALA A 72 0.89 -5.03 17.54
C ALA A 72 0.01 -5.88 18.48
N LEU A 73 -0.06 -7.19 18.27
CA LEU A 73 -0.81 -8.11 19.12
C LEU A 73 -0.26 -8.15 20.54
N LEU A 74 1.06 -8.27 20.72
CA LEU A 74 1.70 -8.25 22.04
C LEU A 74 1.43 -6.94 22.78
N VAL A 75 1.51 -5.81 22.08
CA VAL A 75 1.22 -4.49 22.64
C VAL A 75 -0.24 -4.38 23.06
N ILE A 76 -1.18 -4.86 22.25
CA ILE A 76 -2.61 -4.87 22.60
C ILE A 76 -2.82 -5.73 23.86
N VAL A 77 -2.31 -6.96 23.89
CA VAL A 77 -2.46 -7.86 25.05
C VAL A 77 -1.84 -7.27 26.32
N ALA A 78 -0.71 -6.58 26.22
CA ALA A 78 0.01 -6.06 27.38
C ALA A 78 -0.52 -4.71 27.91
N LEU A 79 -1.05 -3.83 27.04
CA LEU A 79 -1.39 -2.45 27.42
C LEU A 79 -2.91 -2.18 27.46
N TRP A 80 -3.74 -2.98 26.79
CA TRP A 80 -5.18 -2.79 26.77
C TRP A 80 -5.84 -3.40 28.02
N PRO A 81 -6.82 -2.76 28.70
CA PRO A 81 -7.38 -1.41 28.51
C PRO A 81 -6.81 -0.38 29.53
N GLY A 82 -5.49 -0.28 29.67
CA GLY A 82 -4.85 0.59 30.67
C GLY A 82 -4.57 2.03 30.19
N PRO A 83 -4.24 2.96 31.10
CA PRO A 83 -3.88 4.35 30.77
C PRO A 83 -2.56 4.46 29.96
N LYS A 84 -1.76 3.39 29.90
CA LYS A 84 -0.58 3.30 29.02
C LYS A 84 -0.97 3.23 27.54
N TRP A 85 -2.08 2.55 27.21
CA TRP A 85 -2.59 2.45 25.84
C TRP A 85 -3.00 3.82 25.27
N GLN A 86 -3.75 4.61 26.05
CA GLN A 86 -4.16 5.96 25.63
C GLN A 86 -2.97 6.89 25.34
N ARG A 87 -1.93 6.83 26.17
CA ARG A 87 -0.70 7.62 25.95
C ARG A 87 0.05 7.21 24.68
N MET A 88 0.01 5.93 24.33
CA MET A 88 0.62 5.43 23.10
C MET A 88 -0.18 5.85 21.86
N CYS A 89 -1.51 5.74 21.90
CA CYS A 89 -2.38 6.23 20.82
C CYS A 89 -2.20 7.73 20.54
N ALA A 90 -1.95 8.54 21.56
CA ALA A 90 -1.67 9.97 21.38
C ALA A 90 -0.30 10.24 20.69
N ARG A 91 0.65 9.31 20.75
CA ARG A 91 2.00 9.45 20.17
C ARG A 91 2.15 8.81 18.79
N LEU A 92 1.29 7.85 18.43
CA LEU A 92 1.31 7.18 17.12
C LEU A 92 1.23 8.15 15.92
N PRO A 93 0.37 9.20 15.92
CA PRO A 93 0.31 10.15 14.80
C PRO A 93 1.64 10.87 14.55
N TRP A 94 2.40 11.14 15.61
CA TRP A 94 3.72 11.77 15.48
C TRP A 94 4.75 10.84 14.81
N LEU A 95 4.67 9.53 15.09
CA LEU A 95 5.53 8.54 14.43
C LEU A 95 5.16 8.35 12.95
N LEU A 96 3.86 8.45 12.61
CA LEU A 96 3.38 8.36 11.22
C LEU A 96 3.68 9.61 10.39
N ALA A 97 3.89 10.75 11.04
CA ALA A 97 4.23 12.01 10.37
C ALA A 97 5.71 12.12 9.97
N ILE A 98 6.56 11.17 10.38
CA ILE A 98 8.00 11.22 10.08
C ILE A 98 8.23 11.04 8.56
N PRO A 99 8.94 11.98 7.91
CA PRO A 99 9.29 11.83 6.50
C PRO A 99 10.13 10.57 6.30
N HIS A 100 9.71 9.69 5.39
CA HIS A 100 10.37 8.39 5.20
C HIS A 100 11.84 8.54 4.76
N VAL A 101 12.17 9.65 4.10
CA VAL A 101 13.54 10.03 3.74
C VAL A 101 14.39 10.29 4.99
N ALA A 102 13.87 11.05 5.96
CA ALA A 102 14.58 11.34 7.20
C ALA A 102 14.81 10.07 8.03
N PHE A 103 13.82 9.18 8.05
CA PHE A 103 13.91 7.88 8.71
C PHE A 103 14.99 6.99 8.07
N ALA A 104 15.03 6.91 6.74
CA ALA A 104 16.03 6.13 6.02
C ALA A 104 17.46 6.66 6.25
N THR A 105 17.65 7.99 6.27
CA THR A 105 18.96 8.60 6.52
C THR A 105 19.46 8.42 7.95
N SER A 106 18.57 8.27 8.94
CA SER A 106 18.97 8.03 10.34
C SER A 106 19.42 6.59 10.61
N ALA A 107 19.17 5.66 9.69
CA ALA A 107 19.51 4.25 9.80
C ALA A 107 20.83 3.88 9.07
N LEU A 108 21.44 4.84 8.37
CA LEU A 108 22.73 4.74 7.69
C LEU A 108 23.85 5.26 8.60
#